data_AF-R4UFX2-F1
#
_entry.id   AF-R4UFX2-F1
#
_cell.length_a   1.000
_cell.length_b   1.000
_cell.length_c   1.000
_cell.angle_alpha   90.00
_cell.angle_beta   90.00
_cell.angle_gamma   90.00
#
_symmetry.space_group_name_H-M   'P 1'
#
loop_
_entity.id
_entity.type
_entity.pdbx_description
1 polymer ?
#
loop_
_entity_poly.entity_id
_entity_poly.type
_entity_poly.pdbx_seq_one_letter_code
_entity_poly.pdbx_strand_id
1 'polypeptide(L)'
;MLLIIFEYIVKKELATDLKVTILEKINDNSDSTIRENLKNKNLIMSDIAIVNITETKATIMPIKDSQFYLPNDKGIEIEFELKKDLNDLI
;
A
#
# COMPACT_ATOMS: atom_id res chain seq x y z
N MET A 1 -26.70 -9.47 -30.34
CA MET A 1 -25.51 -8.60 -30.44
C MET A 1 -25.18 -8.15 -29.03
N LEU A 2 -24.05 -8.60 -28.47
CA LEU A 2 -23.61 -8.22 -27.12
C LEU A 2 -22.70 -7.00 -27.28
N LEU A 3 -23.07 -5.86 -26.70
CA LEU A 3 -22.24 -4.67 -26.69
C LEU A 3 -21.21 -4.82 -25.56
N ILE A 4 -19.95 -5.08 -25.90
CA ILE A 4 -18.84 -5.05 -24.94
C ILE A 4 -18.43 -3.58 -24.81
N ILE A 5 -18.77 -2.96 -23.68
CA ILE A 5 -18.30 -1.62 -23.35
C ILE A 5 -16.93 -1.80 -22.70
N PHE A 6 -15.86 -1.40 -23.39
CA PHE A 6 -14.55 -1.27 -22.77
C PHE A 6 -14.53 0.05 -22.00
N GLU A 7 -14.64 -0.02 -20.67
CA GLU A 7 -14.32 1.14 -19.84
C GLU A 7 -12.82 1.41 -19.93
N TYR A 8 -12.44 2.54 -20.53
CA TYR A 8 -11.06 3.00 -20.53
C TYR A 8 -10.76 3.61 -19.16
N ILE A 9 -10.16 2.84 -18.27
CA ILE A 9 -9.68 3.35 -16.98
C ILE A 9 -8.41 4.15 -17.25
N VAL A 10 -8.48 5.46 -17.01
CA VAL A 10 -7.29 6.31 -17.01
C VAL A 10 -6.50 5.98 -15.74
N LYS A 11 -5.31 5.40 -15.91
CA LYS A 11 -4.38 5.14 -14.81
C LYS A 11 -4.01 6.45 -14.12
N LYS A 12 -3.84 6.39 -12.80
CA LYS A 12 -3.45 7.54 -11.96
C LYS A 12 -2.14 7.28 -11.22
N GLU A 13 -1.51 8.32 -10.71
CA GLU A 13 -0.36 8.18 -9.83
C GLU A 13 -0.78 7.57 -8.49
N LEU A 14 0.00 6.61 -7.98
CA LEU A 14 -0.26 5.97 -6.68
C LEU A 14 -0.38 7.00 -5.53
N ALA A 15 0.41 8.09 -5.59
CA ALA A 15 0.37 9.18 -4.62
C ALA A 15 -0.99 9.91 -4.55
N THR A 16 -1.83 9.77 -5.57
CA THR A 16 -3.20 10.33 -5.57
C THR A 16 -4.07 9.65 -4.51
N ASP A 17 -3.86 8.35 -4.28
CA ASP A 17 -4.63 7.55 -3.32
C ASP A 17 -3.86 7.28 -2.02
N LEU A 18 -2.54 7.07 -2.11
CA LEU A 18 -1.67 6.86 -0.96
C LEU A 18 -1.23 8.21 -0.38
N LYS A 19 -2.17 8.90 0.26
CA LYS A 19 -1.93 10.21 0.89
C LYS A 19 -1.32 10.11 2.28
N VAL A 20 -1.57 9.00 2.97
CA VAL A 20 -1.06 8.76 4.33
C VAL A 20 0.16 7.85 4.18
N THR A 21 1.33 8.42 4.47
CA THR A 21 2.61 7.71 4.44
C THR A 21 3.15 7.43 5.84
N ILE A 22 2.49 7.94 6.88
CA ILE A 22 2.82 7.63 8.28
C ILE A 22 1.62 6.88 8.84
N LEU A 23 1.79 5.58 9.09
CA LEU A 23 0.79 4.78 9.76
C LEU A 23 0.89 4.99 11.27
N GLU A 24 -0.24 4.80 11.96
CA GLU A 24 -0.23 4.73 13.42
C GLU A 24 0.54 3.49 13.91
N LYS A 25 0.55 3.28 15.22
CA LYS A 25 1.17 2.09 15.82
C LYS A 25 0.50 0.81 15.31
N ILE A 26 1.27 -0.05 14.65
CA ILE A 26 0.82 -1.33 14.12
C ILE A 26 1.30 -2.49 14.99
N ASN A 27 0.63 -3.64 14.89
CA ASN A 27 0.93 -4.78 15.76
C ASN A 27 2.25 -5.47 15.39
N ASP A 28 2.56 -5.55 14.09
CA ASP A 28 3.78 -6.14 13.54
C ASP A 28 4.05 -5.55 12.14
N ASN A 29 5.19 -5.91 11.55
CA ASN A 29 5.58 -5.48 10.19
C ASN A 29 5.18 -6.47 9.09
N SER A 30 4.25 -7.40 9.34
CA SER A 30 3.80 -8.33 8.30
C SER A 30 3.07 -7.59 7.18
N ASP A 31 3.17 -8.11 5.94
CA ASP A 31 2.44 -7.56 4.78
C ASP A 31 0.93 -7.46 5.06
N SER A 32 0.33 -8.45 5.73
CA SER A 32 -1.08 -8.42 6.13
C SER A 32 -1.41 -7.25 7.04
N THR A 33 -0.62 -7.03 8.09
CA THR A 33 -0.86 -5.93 9.05
C THR A 33 -0.69 -4.58 8.37
N ILE A 34 0.33 -4.42 7.53
CA ILE A 34 0.55 -3.18 6.79
C ILE A 34 -0.61 -2.93 5.81
N ARG A 35 -1.09 -3.95 5.07
CA ARG A 35 -2.25 -3.82 4.17
C ARG A 35 -3.53 -3.42 4.89
N GLU A 36 -3.77 -3.98 6.07
CA GLU A 36 -4.95 -3.63 6.87
C GLU A 36 -4.93 -2.17 7.31
N ASN A 37 -3.77 -1.66 7.72
CA ASN A 37 -3.59 -0.27 8.12
C ASN A 37 -3.55 0.70 6.92
N LEU A 38 -3.21 0.20 5.73
CA LEU A 38 -3.25 0.97 4.49
C LEU A 38 -4.65 1.09 3.88
N LYS A 39 -5.71 0.49 4.45
CA LYS A 39 -7.09 0.51 3.93
C LYS A 39 -7.67 1.94 3.86
N ASN A 40 -7.19 2.71 2.91
CA ASN A 40 -7.78 3.95 2.46
C ASN A 40 -8.88 3.58 1.47
N LYS A 41 -10.04 4.25 1.55
CA LYS A 41 -11.23 3.93 0.73
C LYS A 41 -11.00 4.10 -0.78
N ASN A 42 -9.82 4.55 -1.21
CA ASN A 42 -9.48 4.76 -2.61
C ASN A 42 -8.29 3.91 -3.11
N LEU A 43 -7.57 3.20 -2.23
CA LEU A 43 -6.40 2.43 -2.63
C LEU A 43 -6.82 1.05 -3.15
N ILE A 44 -6.41 0.70 -4.38
CA ILE A 44 -6.72 -0.59 -4.99
C ILE A 44 -5.66 -1.60 -4.56
N MET A 45 -5.91 -2.28 -3.44
CA MET A 45 -4.95 -3.18 -2.77
C MET A 45 -4.43 -4.32 -3.64
N SER A 46 -5.25 -4.81 -4.58
CA SER A 46 -4.87 -5.86 -5.51
C SER A 46 -3.83 -5.40 -6.56
N ASP A 47 -3.62 -4.09 -6.67
CA ASP A 47 -2.82 -3.47 -7.73
C ASP A 47 -1.52 -2.83 -7.20
N ILE A 48 -1.21 -3.09 -5.92
CA ILE A 48 0.00 -2.65 -5.24
C ILE A 48 0.77 -3.82 -4.63
N ALA A 49 2.07 -3.67 -4.58
CA ALA A 49 2.99 -4.50 -3.81
C ALA A 49 3.54 -3.71 -2.62
N ILE A 50 3.77 -4.44 -1.53
CA ILE A 50 4.52 -3.96 -0.36
C ILE A 50 5.86 -4.66 -0.40
N VAL A 51 6.94 -3.88 -0.45
CA VAL A 51 8.31 -4.37 -0.58
C VAL A 51 9.22 -3.64 0.41
N ASN A 52 10.46 -4.11 0.55
CA ASN A 52 11.48 -3.48 1.42
C ASN A 52 10.98 -3.23 2.85
N ILE A 53 10.23 -4.19 3.40
CA ILE A 53 9.71 -4.12 4.77
C ILE A 53 10.89 -4.19 5.75
N THR A 54 10.96 -3.22 6.65
CA THR A 54 11.88 -3.16 7.78
C THR A 54 11.08 -3.11 9.09
N GLU A 55 11.72 -2.85 10.23
CA GLU A 55 11.02 -2.73 11.52
C GLU A 55 10.09 -1.52 11.61
N THR A 56 10.37 -0.45 10.85
CA THR A 56 9.63 0.83 10.96
C THR A 56 9.21 1.41 9.63
N LYS A 57 9.55 0.75 8.51
CA LYS A 57 9.30 1.26 7.16
C LYS A 57 8.90 0.15 6.20
N ALA A 58 8.17 0.54 5.16
CA ALA A 58 7.97 -0.29 3.98
C ALA A 58 7.85 0.59 2.73
N THR A 59 8.04 0.01 1.56
CA THR A 59 7.83 0.69 0.28
C THR A 59 6.57 0.15 -0.39
N ILE A 60 5.66 1.05 -0.78
CA ILE A 60 4.46 0.72 -1.55
C ILE A 60 4.68 1.09 -3.00
N MET A 61 4.45 0.15 -3.91
CA MET A 61 4.59 0.39 -5.34
C MET A 61 3.49 -0.29 -6.16
N PRO A 62 3.16 0.23 -7.35
CA PRO A 62 2.29 -0.47 -8.29
C PRO A 62 2.87 -1.82 -8.68
N ILE A 63 2.03 -2.83 -8.91
CA ILE A 63 2.48 -4.07 -9.55
C ILE A 63 2.83 -3.83 -11.03
N LYS A 64 3.69 -4.68 -11.59
CA LYS A 64 4.22 -4.55 -12.97
C LYS A 64 3.14 -4.32 -14.04
N ASP A 65 2.03 -5.04 -13.94
CA ASP A 65 0.91 -4.97 -14.89
C ASP A 65 -0.34 -4.34 -14.27
N SER A 66 -0.13 -3.36 -13.36
CA SER A 66 -1.19 -2.63 -12.68
C SER A 66 -2.20 -2.08 -13.68
N GLN A 67 -3.49 -2.25 -13.39
CA GLN A 67 -4.58 -1.74 -14.24
C GLN A 67 -5.01 -0.31 -13.84
N PHE A 68 -4.74 0.10 -12.60
CA PHE A 68 -5.21 1.37 -12.01
C PHE A 68 -4.11 2.42 -11.81
N TYR A 69 -2.86 1.98 -11.60
CA TYR A 69 -1.75 2.88 -11.28
C TYR A 69 -0.73 2.96 -12.42
N LEU A 70 -0.15 4.14 -12.59
CA LEU A 70 1.02 4.35 -13.45
C LEU A 70 2.25 3.69 -12.83
N PRO A 71 3.19 3.14 -13.63
CA PRO A 71 4.42 2.56 -13.11
C PRO A 71 5.18 3.54 -12.20
N ASN A 72 5.70 3.03 -11.08
CA ASN A 72 6.55 3.79 -10.17
C ASN A 72 7.60 2.86 -9.55
N ASP A 73 8.75 2.75 -10.21
CA ASP A 73 9.84 1.86 -9.79
C ASP A 73 10.49 2.29 -8.48
N LYS A 74 10.35 3.56 -8.08
CA LYS A 74 10.85 4.06 -6.78
C LYS A 74 9.90 3.73 -5.62
N GLY A 75 8.62 3.52 -5.92
CA GLY A 75 7.57 3.39 -4.92
C GLY A 75 7.37 4.65 -4.08
N ILE A 76 6.62 4.50 -2.99
CA ILE A 76 6.37 5.50 -1.96
C ILE A 76 6.74 4.84 -0.63
N GLU A 77 7.67 5.44 0.10
CA GLU A 77 8.02 4.96 1.44
C GLU A 77 6.91 5.33 2.42
N ILE A 78 6.57 4.37 3.27
CA ILE A 78 5.71 4.55 4.43
C ILE A 78 6.49 4.27 5.70
N GLU A 79 6.12 4.94 6.77
CA GLU A 79 6.70 4.81 8.11
C GLU A 79 5.63 4.33 9.10
N PHE A 80 6.05 3.56 10.10
CA PHE A 80 5.19 3.08 11.16
C PHE A 80 6.00 2.79 12.43
N GLU A 81 5.29 2.71 13.55
CA GLU A 81 5.84 2.25 14.83
C GLU A 81 5.23 0.90 15.18
N LEU A 82 6.03 -0.03 15.70
CA LEU A 82 5.51 -1.27 16.26
C LEU A 82 4.97 -1.02 17.67
N LYS A 83 3.79 -1.56 17.97
CA LYS A 83 3.32 -1.67 19.35
C LYS A 83 4.31 -2.55 20.09
N LYS A 84 4.94 -2.00 21.13
CA LYS A 84 5.73 -2.81 22.05
C LYS A 84 4.77 -3.74 22.79
N ASP A 85 5.06 -5.03 22.79
CA ASP A 85 4.38 -5.92 23.72
C ASP A 85 4.81 -5.54 25.13
N LEU A 86 3.90 -5.65 26.09
CA LEU A 86 4.22 -5.36 27.50
C LEU A 86 5.42 -6.18 28.00
N ASN A 87 5.67 -7.34 27.38
CA ASN A 87 6.78 -8.23 27.67
C ASN A 87 8.14 -7.73 27.14
N ASP A 88 8.17 -6.77 26.22
CA ASP A 88 9.42 -6.17 25.70
C ASP A 88 9.97 -5.08 26.64
N LEU A 89 9.23 -4.74 27.69
CA LEU A 89 9.51 -3.66 28.64
C LEU A 89 9.99 -4.15 30.02
N ILE A 90 10.11 -5.47 30.21
CA ILE A 90 10.40 -6.11 31.51
C ILE A 90 11.75 -6.84 31.48
#